data_AF-A0A7C7A489-F1
#
_entry.id   AF-A0A7C7A489-F1
#
_cell.length_a   1.000
_cell.length_b   1.000
_cell.length_c   1.000
_cell.angle_alpha   90.00
_cell.angle_beta   90.00
_cell.angle_gamma   90.00
#
_symmetry.space_group_name_H-M   'P 1'
#
loop_
_entity.id
_entity.type
_entity.pdbx_description
1 polymer ?
#
loop_
_entity_poly.entity_id
_entity_poly.type
_entity_poly.pdbx_seq_one_letter_code
_entity_poly.pdbx_strand_id
1 'polypeptide(L)'
;MLIPAAVTIYVAVKKGDIIIATSIGTVVALLFSLALGLTDMSTLFFIEDGAVGGVMVDGVAGMVDICILALLVISCVHIMEAGGGDKKLLELASKFVKSARGAEAAISILVIIMSSIMGLNAPPILAVGTFFAKPIGEEYNIHPYRRANILDATANTLVYSLPWTPALLLVQSISKQANQEFGSVIPVFSTSEMTPWIIYCWVMLVVMIFAVVTGWGREYIGPDGEPVYYNPKEKVSKEMVQ
;
A
#
# COMPACT_ATOMS: atom_id res chain seq x y z
N MET A 1 -10.50 4.20 -20.18
CA MET A 1 -9.77 3.81 -18.93
C MET A 1 -10.13 2.42 -18.40
N LEU A 2 -11.38 1.93 -18.53
CA LEU A 2 -11.78 0.62 -17.97
C LEU A 2 -11.15 -0.60 -18.65
N ILE A 3 -10.97 -0.59 -19.97
CA ILE A 3 -10.42 -1.75 -20.70
C ILE A 3 -8.97 -2.05 -20.30
N PRO A 4 -8.04 -1.07 -20.32
CA PRO A 4 -6.68 -1.32 -19.82
C PRO A 4 -6.65 -1.83 -18.38
N ALA A 5 -7.46 -1.25 -17.48
CA ALA A 5 -7.56 -1.68 -16.09
C ALA A 5 -8.04 -3.15 -15.97
N ALA A 6 -9.06 -3.54 -16.74
CA ALA A 6 -9.57 -4.91 -16.76
C ALA A 6 -8.50 -5.89 -17.26
N VAL A 7 -7.72 -5.52 -18.29
CA VAL A 7 -6.61 -6.33 -18.79
C VAL A 7 -5.51 -6.48 -17.73
N THR A 8 -5.14 -5.41 -17.04
CA THR A 8 -4.17 -5.46 -15.93
C THR A 8 -4.61 -6.42 -14.84
N ILE A 9 -5.87 -6.31 -14.38
CA ILE A 9 -6.42 -7.20 -13.34
C ILE A 9 -6.42 -8.65 -13.82
N TYR A 10 -6.84 -8.91 -15.06
CA TYR A 10 -6.84 -10.26 -15.62
C TYR A 10 -5.43 -10.88 -15.66
N VAL A 11 -4.43 -10.12 -16.10
CA VAL A 11 -3.04 -10.60 -16.13
C VAL A 11 -2.49 -10.81 -14.72
N ALA A 12 -2.79 -9.90 -13.78
CA ALA A 12 -2.38 -10.02 -12.39
C ALA A 12 -2.92 -11.32 -11.75
N VAL A 13 -4.21 -11.61 -11.96
CA VAL A 13 -4.85 -12.83 -11.44
C VAL A 13 -4.28 -14.09 -12.07
N LYS A 14 -3.95 -14.08 -13.37
CA LYS A 14 -3.48 -15.28 -14.07
C LYS A 14 -1.99 -15.59 -13.85
N LYS A 15 -1.13 -14.57 -13.79
CA LYS A 15 0.33 -14.75 -13.65
C LYS A 15 0.83 -14.60 -12.21
N GLY A 16 0.11 -13.91 -11.34
CA GLY A 16 0.55 -13.62 -9.97
C GLY A 16 1.69 -12.60 -9.86
N ASP A 17 2.18 -12.07 -10.98
CA ASP A 17 3.27 -11.10 -11.03
C ASP A 17 2.73 -9.69 -11.33
N ILE A 18 2.81 -8.82 -10.33
CA ILE A 18 2.32 -7.44 -10.43
C ILE A 18 3.16 -6.58 -11.37
N ILE A 19 4.46 -6.86 -11.55
CA ILE A 19 5.36 -6.12 -12.45
C ILE A 19 4.96 -6.40 -13.90
N ILE A 20 4.71 -7.68 -14.23
CA ILE A 20 4.25 -8.06 -15.57
C ILE A 20 2.87 -7.48 -15.83
N ALA A 21 1.95 -7.57 -14.87
CA ALA A 21 0.59 -7.08 -15.02
C ALA A 21 0.53 -5.57 -15.26
N THR A 22 1.27 -4.78 -14.47
CA THR A 22 1.34 -3.32 -14.60
C THR A 22 2.02 -2.91 -15.90
N SER A 23 3.11 -3.58 -16.28
CA SER A 23 3.81 -3.31 -17.54
C SER A 23 2.92 -3.53 -18.76
N ILE A 24 2.20 -4.65 -18.82
CA ILE A 24 1.23 -4.94 -19.90
C ILE A 24 0.07 -3.94 -19.86
N GLY A 25 -0.42 -3.61 -18.66
CA GLY A 25 -1.45 -2.60 -18.44
C GLY A 25 -1.10 -1.25 -19.05
N THR A 26 0.10 -0.75 -18.78
CA THR A 26 0.60 0.52 -19.30
C THR A 26 0.70 0.53 -20.82
N VAL A 27 1.22 -0.55 -21.42
CA VAL A 27 1.30 -0.66 -22.89
C VAL A 27 -0.10 -0.68 -23.52
N VAL A 28 -1.04 -1.44 -22.94
CA VAL A 28 -2.42 -1.49 -23.44
C VAL A 28 -3.10 -0.13 -23.26
N ALA A 29 -2.89 0.55 -22.14
CA ALA A 29 -3.42 1.90 -21.91
C ALA A 29 -2.90 2.90 -22.94
N LEU A 30 -1.60 2.85 -23.24
CA LEU A 30 -0.97 3.69 -24.25
C LEU A 30 -1.57 3.48 -25.64
N LEU A 31 -1.69 2.21 -26.07
CA LEU A 31 -2.29 1.86 -27.35
C LEU A 31 -3.76 2.29 -27.45
N PHE A 32 -4.53 2.10 -26.37
CA PHE A 32 -5.92 2.56 -26.32
C PHE A 32 -6.03 4.08 -26.37
N SER A 33 -5.14 4.81 -25.70
CA SER A 33 -5.13 6.27 -25.71
C SER A 33 -4.87 6.84 -27.10
N LEU A 34 -3.90 6.25 -27.81
CA LEU A 34 -3.58 6.59 -29.20
C LEU A 34 -4.73 6.23 -30.15
N ALA A 35 -5.30 5.03 -30.01
CA ALA A 35 -6.38 4.56 -30.89
C ALA A 35 -7.67 5.40 -30.77
N LEU A 36 -7.94 5.97 -29.59
CA LEU A 36 -9.09 6.83 -29.34
C LEU A 36 -8.82 8.31 -29.63
N GLY A 37 -7.61 8.67 -30.06
CA GLY A 37 -7.21 10.07 -30.29
C GLY A 37 -7.20 10.92 -29.01
N LEU A 38 -7.09 10.28 -27.84
CA LEU A 38 -7.01 10.98 -26.55
C LEU A 38 -5.61 11.54 -26.28
N THR A 39 -4.60 11.06 -27.01
CA THR A 39 -3.20 11.42 -26.86
C THR A 39 -2.51 11.24 -28.19
N ASP A 40 -1.64 12.18 -28.57
CA ASP A 40 -0.82 12.11 -29.78
C ASP A 40 0.61 11.68 -29.45
N MET A 41 1.34 11.16 -30.44
CA MET A 41 2.75 10.80 -30.27
C MET A 41 3.62 11.97 -29.81
N SER A 42 3.26 13.20 -30.21
CA SER A 42 3.92 14.43 -29.76
C SER A 42 3.72 14.72 -28.27
N THR A 43 2.60 14.30 -27.69
CA THR A 43 2.37 14.45 -26.24
C THR A 43 3.02 13.35 -25.40
N LEU A 44 3.39 12.23 -26.02
CA LEU A 44 4.09 11.14 -25.33
C LEU A 44 5.56 11.45 -25.11
N PHE A 45 6.22 11.99 -26.14
CA PHE A 45 7.60 12.48 -26.07
C PHE A 45 7.71 13.71 -26.96
N PHE A 46 8.06 14.85 -26.36
CA PHE A 46 8.45 16.04 -27.09
C PHE A 46 9.79 16.55 -26.58
N ILE A 47 10.46 17.33 -27.43
CA ILE A 47 11.66 18.06 -27.05
C ILE A 47 11.33 19.53 -27.26
N GLU A 48 11.32 20.29 -26.18
CA GLU A 48 11.12 21.74 -26.19
C GLU A 48 12.31 22.37 -25.47
N ASP A 49 12.98 23.32 -26.13
CA ASP A 49 14.16 24.05 -25.62
C ASP A 49 15.27 23.17 -25.02
N GLY A 50 15.51 22.00 -25.60
CA GLY A 50 16.57 21.07 -25.18
C GLY A 50 16.22 20.21 -23.96
N ALA A 51 15.02 20.35 -23.41
CA ALA A 51 14.47 19.44 -22.40
C ALA A 51 13.58 18.38 -23.07
N VAL A 52 13.73 17.11 -22.66
CA VAL A 52 12.80 16.05 -23.05
C VAL A 52 11.59 16.13 -22.13
N GLY A 53 10.42 16.40 -22.70
CA GLY A 53 9.13 16.42 -22.01
C GLY A 53 8.20 15.33 -22.53
N GLY A 54 7.04 15.21 -21.89
CA GLY A 54 5.99 14.29 -22.29
C GLY A 54 5.54 13.39 -21.15
N VAL A 55 4.37 12.78 -21.33
CA VAL A 55 3.66 12.02 -20.28
C VAL A 55 4.52 10.91 -19.67
N MET A 56 5.40 10.29 -20.47
CA MET A 56 6.30 9.23 -19.98
C MET A 56 7.44 9.78 -19.11
N VAL A 57 7.99 10.95 -19.46
CA VAL A 57 9.04 11.60 -18.67
C VAL A 57 8.47 12.10 -17.36
N ASP A 58 7.30 12.74 -17.40
CA ASP A 58 6.60 13.22 -16.21
C ASP A 58 6.23 12.07 -15.27
N GLY A 59 5.81 10.93 -15.82
CA GLY A 59 5.53 9.72 -15.05
C GLY A 59 6.76 9.17 -14.32
N VAL A 60 7.93 9.17 -14.97
CA VAL A 60 9.19 8.76 -14.33
C VAL A 60 9.63 9.78 -13.29
N ALA A 61 9.57 11.07 -13.62
CA ALA A 61 9.93 12.17 -12.72
C ALA A 61 9.09 12.16 -11.44
N GLY A 62 7.78 11.90 -11.55
CA GLY A 62 6.87 11.80 -10.41
C GLY A 62 7.17 10.65 -9.44
N MET A 63 7.97 9.65 -9.85
CA MET A 63 8.35 8.52 -9.00
C MET A 63 9.73 8.70 -8.32
N VAL A 64 10.51 9.70 -8.74
CA VAL A 64 11.87 9.93 -8.22
C VAL A 64 11.88 10.12 -6.71
N ASP A 65 10.93 10.90 -6.17
CA ASP A 65 10.85 11.18 -4.73
C ASP A 65 10.65 9.90 -3.89
N ILE A 66 9.79 8.99 -4.37
CA ILE A 66 9.52 7.72 -3.69
C ILE A 66 10.75 6.81 -3.77
N CYS A 67 11.47 6.79 -4.90
CA CYS A 67 12.72 6.05 -5.05
C CYS A 67 13.81 6.56 -4.10
N ILE A 68 13.98 7.89 -3.98
CA ILE A 68 14.94 8.50 -3.06
C ILE A 68 14.57 8.14 -1.62
N LEU A 69 13.31 8.28 -1.24
CA LEU A 69 12.83 7.87 0.08
C LEU A 69 13.15 6.40 0.35
N ALA A 70 12.93 5.52 -0.63
CA ALA A 70 13.18 4.10 -0.47
C ALA A 70 14.65 3.79 -0.19
N LEU A 71 15.55 4.43 -0.92
CA LEU A 71 16.99 4.31 -0.69
C LEU A 71 17.36 4.77 0.72
N LEU A 72 16.86 5.94 1.15
CA LEU A 72 17.14 6.49 2.47
C LEU A 72 16.60 5.60 3.60
N VAL A 73 15.36 5.13 3.48
CA VAL A 73 14.73 4.22 4.45
C VAL A 73 15.54 2.94 4.57
N ILE A 74 15.88 2.29 3.45
CA ILE A 74 16.66 1.06 3.46
C ILE A 74 18.05 1.30 4.06
N SER A 75 18.72 2.42 3.74
CA SER A 75 20.01 2.78 4.37
C SER A 75 19.88 2.96 5.88
N CYS A 76 18.85 3.65 6.37
CA CYS A 76 18.59 3.82 7.79
C CYS A 76 18.27 2.48 8.49
N VAL A 77 17.54 1.57 7.83
CA VAL A 77 17.29 0.20 8.34
C VAL A 77 18.61 -0.54 8.52
N HIS A 78 19.49 -0.53 7.52
CA HIS A 78 20.79 -1.20 7.61
C HIS A 78 21.66 -0.63 8.75
N ILE A 79 21.66 0.68 8.93
CA ILE A 79 22.37 1.33 10.06
C ILE A 79 21.77 0.88 11.39
N MET A 80 20.44 0.81 11.49
CA MET A 80 19.73 0.34 12.68
C MET A 80 20.04 -1.12 12.99
N GLU A 81 20.01 -2.00 11.99
CA GLU A 81 20.38 -3.42 12.11
C GLU A 81 21.84 -3.58 12.56
N ALA A 82 22.77 -2.81 11.99
CA ALA A 82 24.18 -2.81 12.40
C ALA A 82 24.36 -2.37 13.87
N GLY A 83 23.50 -1.47 14.36
CA GLY A 83 23.48 -1.03 15.76
C GLY A 83 22.73 -1.96 16.73
N GLY A 84 22.18 -3.08 16.26
CA GLY A 84 21.33 -3.97 17.07
C GLY A 84 19.98 -3.35 17.46
N GLY A 85 19.52 -2.35 16.70
CA GLY A 85 18.25 -1.67 16.93
C GLY A 85 17.04 -2.55 16.67
N ASP A 86 17.15 -3.52 15.76
CA ASP A 86 16.19 -4.61 15.54
C ASP A 86 15.90 -5.40 16.83
N LYS A 87 16.96 -5.78 17.57
CA LYS A 87 16.84 -6.51 18.84
C LYS A 87 16.22 -5.67 19.94
N LYS A 88 16.62 -4.40 20.05
CA LYS A 88 16.01 -3.47 21.03
C LYS A 88 14.55 -3.18 20.71
N LEU A 89 14.22 -2.99 19.44
CA LEU A 89 12.85 -2.81 18.99
C LEU A 89 12.01 -4.03 19.33
N LEU A 90 12.56 -5.23 19.14
CA LEU A 90 11.89 -6.47 19.50
C LEU A 90 11.71 -6.63 21.02
N GLU A 91 12.72 -6.28 21.82
CA GLU A 91 12.60 -6.29 23.29
C GLU A 91 11.52 -5.32 23.80
N LEU A 92 11.42 -4.13 23.18
CA LEU A 92 10.37 -3.17 23.50
C LEU A 92 9.00 -3.66 23.02
N ALA A 93 8.93 -4.18 21.79
CA ALA A 93 7.68 -4.67 21.22
C ALA A 93 7.15 -5.87 22.01
N SER A 94 7.99 -6.83 22.38
CA SER A 94 7.61 -8.04 23.15
C SER A 94 7.08 -7.74 24.55
N LYS A 95 7.40 -6.57 25.14
CA LYS A 95 6.78 -6.12 26.40
C LYS A 95 5.28 -5.85 26.24
N PHE A 96 4.85 -5.36 25.08
CA PHE A 96 3.46 -5.00 24.78
C PHE A 96 2.73 -6.04 23.91
N VAL A 97 3.46 -6.71 23.02
CA VAL A 97 2.97 -7.70 22.09
C VAL A 97 3.29 -9.08 22.66
N LYS A 98 2.27 -9.86 23.00
CA LYS A 98 2.44 -11.22 23.56
C LYS A 98 1.93 -12.34 22.65
N SER A 99 1.42 -11.99 21.48
CA SER A 99 0.84 -12.97 20.53
C SER A 99 0.96 -12.48 19.09
N ALA A 100 0.85 -13.41 18.13
CA ALA A 100 0.78 -13.08 16.71
C ALA A 100 -0.38 -12.12 16.38
N ARG A 101 -1.50 -12.21 17.12
CA ARG A 101 -2.63 -11.24 17.01
C ARG A 101 -2.19 -9.83 17.42
N GLY A 102 -1.46 -9.71 18.52
CA GLY A 102 -0.92 -8.44 18.98
C GLY A 102 0.08 -7.82 18.02
N ALA A 103 0.90 -8.66 17.35
CA ALA A 103 1.86 -8.23 16.35
C ALA A 103 1.15 -7.65 15.12
N GLU A 104 0.17 -8.37 14.58
CA GLU A 104 -0.66 -7.90 13.47
C GLU A 104 -1.40 -6.60 13.82
N ALA A 105 -1.94 -6.49 15.04
CA ALA A 105 -2.61 -5.29 15.51
C ALA A 105 -1.67 -4.09 15.64
N ALA A 106 -0.48 -4.29 16.22
CA ALA A 106 0.52 -3.24 16.36
C ALA A 106 0.97 -2.71 14.99
N ILE A 107 1.23 -3.61 14.03
CA ILE A 107 1.58 -3.24 12.64
C ILE A 107 0.43 -2.44 12.03
N SER A 108 -0.80 -2.95 12.10
CA SER A 108 -1.98 -2.31 11.52
C SER A 108 -2.21 -0.89 12.05
N ILE A 109 -2.15 -0.72 13.37
CA ILE A 109 -2.35 0.59 14.03
C ILE A 109 -1.24 1.56 13.63
N LEU A 110 0.01 1.12 13.65
CA LEU A 110 1.15 1.97 13.31
C LEU A 110 1.09 2.44 11.86
N VAL A 111 0.73 1.55 10.93
CA VAL A 111 0.53 1.88 9.51
C VAL A 111 -0.61 2.86 9.35
N ILE A 112 -1.78 2.60 9.95
CA ILE A 112 -2.94 3.49 9.87
C ILE A 112 -2.58 4.90 10.35
N ILE A 113 -1.88 5.03 11.47
CA ILE A 113 -1.46 6.33 12.01
C ILE A 113 -0.49 7.02 11.05
N MET A 114 0.57 6.34 10.63
CA MET A 114 1.57 6.90 9.71
C MET A 114 0.97 7.30 8.37
N SER A 115 0.14 6.44 7.77
CA SER A 115 -0.60 6.72 6.53
C SER A 115 -1.57 7.88 6.70
N SER A 116 -2.28 7.95 7.82
CA SER A 116 -3.20 9.07 8.10
C SER A 116 -2.48 10.40 8.18
N ILE A 117 -1.31 10.45 8.84
CA ILE A 117 -0.50 11.67 8.97
C ILE A 117 0.07 12.09 7.62
N MET A 118 0.63 11.14 6.85
CA MET A 118 1.28 11.43 5.56
C MET A 118 0.28 11.64 4.41
N GLY A 119 -0.94 11.11 4.52
CA GLY A 119 -1.94 11.14 3.44
C GLY A 119 -1.58 10.30 2.20
N LEU A 120 -0.62 9.38 2.33
CA LEU A 120 -0.06 8.55 1.27
C LEU A 120 0.15 7.10 1.77
N ASN A 121 0.33 6.14 0.85
CA ASN A 121 0.43 4.71 1.21
C ASN A 121 1.83 4.14 1.04
N ALA A 122 2.47 4.41 -0.09
CA ALA A 122 3.79 3.85 -0.38
C ALA A 122 4.87 4.27 0.66
N PRO A 123 4.99 5.55 1.05
CA PRO A 123 5.97 5.98 2.06
C PRO A 123 5.79 5.30 3.43
N PRO A 124 4.58 5.29 4.03
CA PRO A 124 4.34 4.57 5.30
C PRO A 124 4.54 3.07 5.21
N ILE A 125 4.05 2.41 4.15
CA ILE A 125 4.20 0.96 3.98
C ILE A 125 5.68 0.60 3.96
N LEU A 126 6.49 1.37 3.23
CA LEU A 126 7.91 1.11 3.12
C LEU A 126 8.63 1.32 4.46
N ALA A 127 8.35 2.43 5.15
CA ALA A 127 8.95 2.73 6.44
C ALA A 127 8.55 1.70 7.50
N VAL A 128 7.24 1.53 7.74
CA VAL A 128 6.75 0.60 8.78
C VAL A 128 7.04 -0.86 8.41
N GLY A 129 6.97 -1.19 7.12
CA GLY A 129 7.26 -2.53 6.61
C GLY A 129 8.67 -2.99 6.95
N THR A 130 9.65 -2.14 6.66
CA THR A 130 11.07 -2.46 6.86
C THR A 130 11.53 -2.32 8.31
N PHE A 131 11.17 -1.22 8.98
CA PHE A 131 11.63 -0.94 10.34
C PHE A 131 10.92 -1.77 11.41
N PHE A 132 9.63 -2.09 11.24
CA PHE A 132 8.80 -2.63 12.33
C PHE A 132 8.17 -3.98 12.00
N ALA A 133 7.49 -4.08 10.85
CA ALA A 133 6.70 -5.26 10.51
C ALA A 133 7.57 -6.48 10.17
N LYS A 134 8.71 -6.29 9.52
CA LYS A 134 9.66 -7.35 9.22
C LYS A 134 10.23 -8.00 10.51
N PRO A 135 10.90 -7.28 11.43
CA PRO A 135 11.51 -7.88 12.61
C PRO A 135 10.49 -8.51 13.57
N ILE A 136 9.36 -7.83 13.82
CA ILE A 136 8.30 -8.38 14.68
C ILE A 136 7.66 -9.62 14.04
N GLY A 137 7.42 -9.55 12.73
CA GLY A 137 6.84 -10.65 11.98
C GLY A 137 7.67 -11.92 12.01
N GLU A 138 9.00 -11.79 11.94
CA GLU A 138 9.95 -12.91 12.02
C GLU A 138 9.96 -13.54 13.41
N GLU A 139 9.88 -12.74 14.49
CA GLU A 139 9.82 -13.27 15.86
C GLU A 139 8.57 -14.15 16.07
N TYR A 140 7.40 -13.64 15.71
CA TYR A 140 6.12 -14.35 15.85
C TYR A 140 5.84 -15.36 14.71
N ASN A 141 6.83 -15.59 13.83
CA ASN A 141 6.77 -16.56 12.74
C ASN A 141 5.62 -16.33 11.74
N ILE A 142 5.22 -15.07 11.52
CA ILE A 142 4.14 -14.69 10.62
C ILE A 142 4.67 -14.68 9.18
N HIS A 143 3.95 -15.33 8.27
CA HIS A 143 4.36 -15.46 6.87
C HIS A 143 4.52 -14.08 6.20
N PRO A 144 5.59 -13.85 5.38
CA PRO A 144 5.79 -12.58 4.66
C PRO A 144 4.56 -12.09 3.89
N TYR A 145 3.81 -13.00 3.25
CA TYR A 145 2.59 -12.66 2.52
C TYR A 145 1.52 -12.05 3.43
N ARG A 146 1.28 -12.66 4.59
CA ARG A 146 0.32 -12.15 5.58
C ARG A 146 0.71 -10.76 6.08
N ARG A 147 2.00 -10.56 6.35
CA ARG A 147 2.55 -9.26 6.79
C ARG A 147 2.36 -8.20 5.73
N ALA A 148 2.72 -8.50 4.48
CA ALA A 148 2.55 -7.61 3.34
C ALA A 148 1.07 -7.26 3.11
N ASN A 149 0.17 -8.24 3.18
CA ASN A 149 -1.26 -8.01 3.01
C ASN A 149 -1.84 -7.13 4.13
N ILE A 150 -1.44 -7.31 5.39
CA ILE A 150 -1.87 -6.44 6.49
C ILE A 150 -1.32 -5.02 6.30
N LEU A 151 -0.02 -4.88 6.01
CA LEU A 151 0.62 -3.58 5.74
C LEU A 151 -0.12 -2.83 4.62
N ASP A 152 -0.32 -3.48 3.49
CA ASP A 152 -0.96 -2.87 2.32
C ASP A 152 -2.43 -2.56 2.59
N ALA A 153 -3.21 -3.54 3.04
CA ALA A 153 -4.64 -3.34 3.23
C ALA A 153 -4.92 -2.27 4.30
N THR A 154 -4.16 -2.22 5.40
CA THR A 154 -4.35 -1.22 6.47
C THR A 154 -3.94 0.19 6.05
N ALA A 155 -2.89 0.33 5.24
CA ALA A 155 -2.53 1.61 4.65
C ALA A 155 -3.66 2.16 3.78
N ASN A 156 -4.35 1.31 3.01
CA ASN A 156 -5.45 1.70 2.12
C ASN A 156 -6.82 1.90 2.82
N THR A 157 -6.88 1.91 4.16
CA THR A 157 -8.13 2.12 4.91
C THR A 157 -8.43 3.61 5.11
N LEU A 158 -8.15 4.15 6.30
CA LEU A 158 -8.55 5.48 6.74
C LEU A 158 -7.89 6.60 5.94
N VAL A 159 -6.70 6.37 5.38
CA VAL A 159 -5.93 7.39 4.66
C VAL A 159 -6.80 8.17 3.69
N TYR A 160 -7.51 7.48 2.78
CA TYR A 160 -8.25 8.12 1.70
C TYR A 160 -9.51 8.82 2.19
N SER A 161 -10.00 8.47 3.38
CA SER A 161 -11.14 9.14 3.99
C SER A 161 -10.75 10.48 4.61
N LEU A 162 -9.47 10.79 4.81
CA LEU A 162 -9.06 12.00 5.52
C LEU A 162 -9.05 13.24 4.62
N PRO A 163 -9.56 14.39 5.10
CA PRO A 163 -9.88 15.55 4.27
C PRO A 163 -8.67 16.26 3.64
N TRP A 164 -7.46 16.00 4.14
CA TRP A 164 -6.21 16.55 3.61
C TRP A 164 -5.53 15.67 2.55
N THR A 165 -6.12 14.53 2.20
CA THR A 165 -5.48 13.63 1.24
C THR A 165 -5.54 14.14 -0.19
N PRO A 166 -4.48 13.92 -0.99
CA PRO A 166 -4.45 14.32 -2.39
C PRO A 166 -5.65 13.80 -3.20
N ALA A 167 -6.13 12.59 -2.89
CA ALA A 167 -7.28 11.99 -3.55
C ALA A 167 -8.57 12.80 -3.35
N LEU A 168 -8.90 13.18 -2.11
CA LEU A 168 -10.09 14.00 -1.83
C LEU A 168 -9.95 15.42 -2.37
N LEU A 169 -8.75 16.01 -2.29
CA LEU A 169 -8.47 17.33 -2.85
C LEU A 169 -8.63 17.33 -4.39
N LEU A 170 -8.19 16.28 -5.06
CA LEU A 170 -8.38 16.11 -6.50
C LEU A 170 -9.86 16.00 -6.86
N VAL A 171 -10.63 15.16 -6.16
CA VAL A 171 -12.08 15.01 -6.38
C VAL A 171 -12.80 16.34 -6.17
N GLN A 172 -12.43 17.09 -5.13
CA GLN A 172 -12.98 18.42 -4.90
C GLN A 172 -12.64 19.39 -6.05
N SER A 173 -11.40 19.38 -6.54
CA SER A 173 -10.97 20.22 -7.66
C SER A 173 -11.76 19.91 -8.94
N ILE A 174 -11.89 18.63 -9.27
CA ILE A 174 -12.67 18.17 -10.43
C ILE A 174 -14.15 18.55 -10.29
N SER A 175 -14.72 18.40 -9.09
CA SER A 175 -16.12 18.77 -8.82
C SER A 175 -16.34 20.27 -8.99
N LYS A 176 -15.39 21.11 -8.57
CA LYS A 176 -15.43 22.57 -8.78
C LYS A 176 -15.37 22.92 -10.26
N GLN A 177 -14.46 22.30 -11.01
CA GLN A 177 -14.34 22.52 -12.46
C GLN A 177 -15.62 22.12 -13.18
N ALA A 178 -16.18 20.95 -12.86
CA ALA A 178 -17.41 20.47 -13.45
C ALA A 178 -18.61 21.39 -13.10
N ASN A 179 -18.69 21.90 -11.87
CA ASN A 179 -19.72 22.88 -11.50
C ASN A 179 -19.60 24.19 -12.30
N GLN A 180 -18.38 24.64 -12.63
CA GLN A 180 -18.17 25.82 -13.48
C GLN A 180 -18.66 25.59 -14.92
N GLU A 181 -18.51 24.38 -15.45
CA GLU A 181 -18.87 24.03 -16.83
C GLU A 181 -20.36 23.68 -16.99
N PHE A 182 -20.92 22.91 -16.05
CA PHE A 182 -22.29 22.37 -16.12
C PHE A 182 -23.27 23.06 -15.15
N GLY A 183 -22.83 24.10 -14.44
CA GLY A 183 -23.64 24.89 -13.51
C GLY A 183 -24.01 24.18 -12.21
N SER A 184 -25.04 24.69 -11.52
CA SER A 184 -25.46 24.24 -10.18
C SER A 184 -26.03 22.81 -10.12
N VAL A 185 -26.07 22.10 -11.24
CA VAL A 185 -26.48 20.69 -11.30
C VAL A 185 -25.44 19.80 -10.60
N ILE A 186 -24.18 20.23 -10.56
CA ILE A 186 -23.09 19.49 -9.92
C ILE A 186 -22.83 20.08 -8.53
N PRO A 187 -23.15 19.36 -7.43
CA PRO A 187 -22.86 19.85 -6.09
C PRO A 187 -21.35 19.85 -5.82
N VAL A 188 -20.85 20.94 -5.25
CA VAL A 188 -19.47 21.05 -4.78
C VAL A 188 -19.44 20.78 -3.29
N PHE A 189 -18.92 19.62 -2.90
CA PHE A 189 -18.76 19.28 -1.49
C PHE A 189 -17.39 19.72 -0.96
N SER A 190 -17.32 19.98 0.34
CA SER A 190 -16.05 20.12 1.06
C SER A 190 -15.40 18.74 1.25
N THR A 191 -14.07 18.68 1.36
CA THR A 191 -13.37 17.40 1.57
C THR A 191 -13.80 16.71 2.87
N SER A 192 -14.13 17.48 3.91
CA SER A 192 -14.66 16.94 5.17
C SER A 192 -16.05 16.32 5.04
N GLU A 193 -16.86 16.81 4.10
CA GLU A 193 -18.19 16.26 3.84
C GLU A 193 -18.10 14.97 3.02
N MET A 194 -17.06 14.84 2.18
CA MET A 194 -16.79 13.64 1.38
C MET A 194 -16.21 12.48 2.19
N THR A 195 -15.46 12.76 3.25
CA THR A 195 -14.85 11.78 4.17
C THR A 195 -15.75 10.57 4.54
N PRO A 196 -16.99 10.74 5.02
CA PRO A 196 -17.85 9.62 5.38
C PRO A 196 -18.37 8.81 4.19
N TRP A 197 -18.38 9.38 2.97
CA TRP A 197 -18.96 8.73 1.79
C TRP A 197 -18.02 7.76 1.09
N ILE A 198 -16.77 7.65 1.52
CA ILE A 198 -15.81 6.69 0.97
C ILE A 198 -16.04 5.31 1.61
N ILE A 199 -17.18 4.70 1.27
CA ILE A 199 -17.69 3.45 1.87
C ILE A 199 -16.62 2.34 1.81
N TYR A 200 -15.89 2.23 0.70
CA TYR A 200 -14.84 1.22 0.52
C TYR A 200 -13.79 1.26 1.64
N CYS A 201 -13.32 2.46 2.02
CA CYS A 201 -12.30 2.62 3.05
C CYS A 201 -12.80 2.21 4.43
N TRP A 202 -14.04 2.57 4.76
CA TRP A 202 -14.68 2.19 6.02
C TRP A 202 -14.96 0.69 6.09
N VAL A 203 -15.43 0.09 4.99
CA VAL A 203 -15.65 -1.36 4.90
C VAL A 203 -14.33 -2.11 5.04
N MET A 204 -13.29 -1.70 4.30
CA MET A 204 -11.95 -2.28 4.41
C MET A 204 -11.38 -2.16 5.82
N LEU A 205 -11.59 -1.03 6.51
CA LEU A 205 -11.18 -0.88 7.90
C LEU A 205 -11.84 -1.94 8.80
N VAL A 206 -13.16 -2.11 8.68
CA VAL A 206 -13.91 -3.11 9.47
C VAL A 206 -13.43 -4.52 9.16
N VAL A 207 -13.23 -4.85 7.87
CA VAL A 207 -12.72 -6.16 7.43
C VAL A 207 -11.34 -6.42 7.99
N MET A 208 -10.43 -5.43 7.96
CA MET A 208 -9.08 -5.58 8.49
C MET A 208 -9.05 -5.70 10.01
N ILE A 209 -9.86 -4.92 10.72
CA ILE A 209 -10.03 -5.07 12.17
C ILE A 209 -10.53 -6.48 12.49
N PHE A 210 -11.55 -6.95 11.78
CA PHE A 210 -12.06 -8.32 11.93
C PHE A 210 -10.99 -9.37 11.65
N ALA A 211 -10.22 -9.22 10.58
CA ALA A 211 -9.18 -10.17 10.19
C ALA A 211 -8.04 -10.26 11.21
N VAL A 212 -7.61 -9.12 11.76
CA VAL A 212 -6.59 -9.03 12.80
C VAL A 212 -7.11 -9.61 14.12
N VAL A 213 -8.33 -9.23 14.52
CA VAL A 213 -8.97 -9.73 15.73
C VAL A 213 -9.16 -11.22 15.61
N THR A 214 -9.89 -11.75 14.64
CA THR A 214 -10.16 -13.20 14.54
C THR A 214 -8.95 -14.05 14.14
N GLY A 215 -7.92 -13.44 13.55
CA GLY A 215 -6.82 -14.17 12.93
C GLY A 215 -7.21 -14.82 11.60
N TRP A 216 -8.31 -14.37 10.99
CA TRP A 216 -8.77 -14.88 9.71
C TRP A 216 -7.71 -14.68 8.62
N GLY A 217 -7.32 -15.78 7.97
CA GLY A 217 -6.27 -15.81 6.94
C GLY A 217 -4.84 -15.66 7.48
N ARG A 218 -4.59 -15.96 8.75
CA ARG A 218 -3.23 -15.93 9.31
C ARG A 218 -2.43 -17.13 8.84
N GLU A 219 -1.32 -16.83 8.18
CA GLU A 219 -0.33 -17.81 7.73
C GLU A 219 0.96 -17.64 8.53
N TYR A 220 1.59 -18.76 8.84
CA TYR A 220 2.88 -18.87 9.51
C TYR A 220 3.88 -19.57 8.59
N ILE A 221 5.17 -19.42 8.89
CA ILE A 221 6.22 -20.13 8.18
C ILE A 221 6.33 -21.55 8.75
N GLY A 222 6.12 -22.56 7.90
CA GLY A 222 6.23 -23.98 8.23
C GLY A 222 7.68 -24.46 8.34
N PRO A 223 7.90 -25.71 8.78
CA PRO A 223 9.24 -26.29 8.96
C PRO A 223 10.11 -26.24 7.70
N ASP A 224 9.48 -26.40 6.53
CA ASP A 224 10.14 -26.41 5.22
C ASP A 224 10.01 -25.07 4.46
N GLY A 225 9.55 -24.00 5.14
CA GLY A 225 9.29 -22.69 4.54
C GLY A 225 7.92 -22.55 3.86
N GLU A 226 7.13 -23.63 3.82
CA GLU A 226 5.76 -23.65 3.29
C GLU A 226 4.79 -22.82 4.16
N PRO A 227 3.78 -22.14 3.57
CA PRO A 227 2.78 -21.40 4.34
C PRO A 227 1.85 -22.37 5.08
N VAL A 228 1.82 -22.28 6.41
CA VAL A 228 0.96 -23.11 7.27
C VAL A 228 -0.02 -22.27 8.09
N TYR A 229 -1.25 -22.76 8.28
CA TYR A 229 -2.28 -22.05 9.06
C TYR A 229 -2.20 -22.30 10.58
N TYR A 230 -1.21 -23.06 11.04
CA TYR A 230 -0.94 -23.32 12.46
C TYR A 230 0.44 -22.80 12.84
N ASN A 231 0.63 -22.36 14.08
CA ASN A 231 1.94 -21.90 14.56
C ASN A 231 2.81 -23.12 14.93
N PRO A 232 3.90 -23.43 14.20
CA PRO A 232 4.74 -24.59 14.51
C PRO A 232 5.48 -24.45 15.86
N LYS A 233 5.80 -23.22 16.28
CA LYS A 233 6.50 -22.95 17.55
C LYS A 233 5.67 -23.32 18.78
N GLU A 234 4.34 -23.20 18.70
CA GLU A 234 3.41 -23.63 19.77
C GLU A 234 3.19 -25.15 19.80
N LYS A 235 3.36 -25.83 18.66
CA LYS A 235 3.13 -27.28 18.53
C LYS A 235 4.30 -28.09 19.10
N VAL A 236 5.54 -27.68 18.78
CA VAL A 236 6.77 -28.31 19.32
C VAL A 236 6.86 -28.13 20.84
N SER A 237 6.42 -27.00 21.37
CA SER A 237 6.33 -26.77 22.83
C SER A 237 5.35 -27.72 23.54
N LYS A 238 4.30 -28.20 22.87
CA LYS A 238 3.33 -29.13 23.45
C LYS A 238 3.77 -30.59 23.29
N GLU A 239 4.44 -30.91 22.19
CA GLU A 239 4.98 -32.26 21.93
C GLU A 239 6.22 -32.58 22.78
N MET A 240 7.01 -31.59 23.21
CA MET A 240 8.14 -31.80 24.15
C MET A 240 7.72 -31.85 25.62
N VAL A 241 6.45 -31.58 25.94
CA VAL A 241 5.90 -31.59 27.31
C VAL A 241 5.01 -32.83 27.55
N GLN A 242 4.76 -33.64 26.51
CA GLN A 242 4.16 -34.97 26.60
C GLN A 242 5.24 -36.05 26.54
#